data_AF-A0A0E3LJ12-F1
#
_entry.id   AF-A0A0E3LJ12-F1
#
_cell.length_a   1.000
_cell.length_b   1.000
_cell.length_c   1.000
_cell.angle_alpha   90.00
_cell.angle_beta   90.00
_cell.angle_gamma   90.00
#
_symmetry.space_group_name_H-M   'P 1'
#
loop_
_entity.id
_entity.type
_entity.pdbx_description
1 polymer ?
#
loop_
_entity_poly.entity_id
_entity_poly.type
_entity_poly.pdbx_seq_one_letter_code
_entity_poly.pdbx_strand_id
1 'polypeptide(L)'
;MKQQNIIENVLEKAGNKNLINELTTRLSQSEITTFLLVLSKEMTNKNTPSDILSKYESNRFVKPSELNPIKVKKVEIMMLEMAEASGFISVLLSPASLLGSCSVIAKVDQNNVISATRGLELIADSTNMLPYTLQME
;
A
#
# COMPACT_ATOMS: atom_id res chain seq x y z
N MET A 1 -15.37 -2.11 -19.43
CA MET A 1 -14.15 -2.13 -20.27
C MET A 1 -12.88 -2.19 -19.42
N LYS A 2 -12.80 -3.06 -18.41
CA LYS A 2 -12.42 -2.50 -17.09
C LYS A 2 -10.95 -2.61 -16.66
N GLN A 3 -10.14 -3.54 -17.12
CA GLN A 3 -8.70 -3.60 -16.75
C GLN A 3 -7.86 -4.40 -17.76
N GLN A 4 -8.39 -5.52 -18.26
CA GLN A 4 -7.75 -6.37 -19.28
C GLN A 4 -7.38 -5.58 -20.54
N ASN A 5 -8.30 -4.80 -21.10
CA ASN A 5 -8.00 -3.97 -22.28
C ASN A 5 -6.94 -2.90 -21.99
N ILE A 6 -6.82 -2.41 -20.75
CA ILE A 6 -5.80 -1.39 -20.40
C ILE A 6 -4.43 -2.04 -20.36
N ILE A 7 -4.31 -3.19 -19.71
CA ILE A 7 -3.01 -3.87 -19.59
C ILE A 7 -2.52 -4.40 -20.95
N GLU A 8 -3.41 -4.90 -21.81
CA GLU A 8 -3.08 -5.30 -23.17
C GLU A 8 -2.44 -4.15 -23.96
N ASN A 9 -3.06 -2.96 -23.93
CA ASN A 9 -2.54 -1.76 -24.57
C ASN A 9 -1.17 -1.32 -24.01
N VAL A 10 -0.96 -1.46 -22.68
CA VAL A 10 0.33 -1.14 -22.05
C VAL A 10 1.41 -2.12 -22.51
N LEU A 11 1.11 -3.41 -22.54
CA LEU A 11 2.04 -4.46 -22.97
C LEU A 11 2.41 -4.34 -24.46
N GLU A 12 1.45 -3.92 -25.30
CA GLU A 12 1.71 -3.59 -26.70
C GLU A 12 2.65 -2.40 -26.86
N LYS A 13 2.42 -1.30 -26.12
CA LYS A 13 3.33 -0.13 -26.12
C LYS A 13 4.73 -0.46 -25.58
N ALA A 14 4.81 -1.37 -24.61
CA ALA A 14 6.08 -1.86 -24.08
C ALA A 14 6.81 -2.81 -25.06
N GLY A 15 6.17 -3.23 -26.15
CA GLY A 15 6.75 -4.13 -27.15
C GLY A 15 6.88 -5.58 -26.68
N ASN A 16 6.28 -5.96 -25.54
CA ASN A 16 6.35 -7.32 -24.99
C ASN A 16 5.03 -7.73 -24.33
N LYS A 17 4.25 -8.54 -25.04
CA LYS A 17 2.95 -9.07 -24.58
C LYS A 17 3.06 -10.01 -23.36
N ASN A 18 4.23 -10.59 -23.12
CA ASN A 18 4.47 -11.54 -22.04
C ASN A 18 5.21 -10.94 -20.84
N LEU A 19 5.42 -9.62 -20.83
CA LEU A 19 6.30 -8.94 -19.87
C LEU A 19 5.95 -9.26 -18.40
N ILE A 20 4.67 -9.25 -18.03
CA ILE A 20 4.26 -9.57 -16.65
C ILE A 20 4.72 -10.97 -16.26
N ASN A 21 4.41 -11.96 -17.09
CA ASN A 21 4.77 -13.34 -16.82
C ASN A 21 6.29 -13.53 -16.76
N GLU A 22 7.04 -12.89 -17.65
CA GLU A 22 8.51 -12.94 -17.62
C GLU A 22 9.07 -12.34 -16.32
N LEU A 23 8.56 -11.18 -15.89
CA LEU A 23 8.98 -10.56 -14.64
C LEU A 23 8.63 -11.43 -13.42
N THR A 24 7.44 -12.02 -13.37
CA THR A 24 7.00 -12.81 -12.21
C THR A 24 7.60 -14.22 -12.15
N THR A 25 8.01 -14.79 -13.28
CA THR A 25 8.57 -16.16 -13.33
C THR A 25 10.09 -16.21 -13.33
N ARG A 26 10.76 -15.17 -13.85
CA ARG A 26 12.23 -15.16 -13.99
C ARG A 26 12.94 -14.36 -12.90
N LEU A 27 12.27 -13.41 -12.27
CA LEU A 27 12.87 -12.57 -11.24
C LEU A 27 12.45 -13.01 -9.85
N SER A 28 13.39 -12.94 -8.92
CA SER A 28 13.11 -13.04 -7.49
C SER A 28 12.41 -11.77 -6.98
N GLN A 29 11.83 -11.86 -5.77
CA GLN A 29 11.15 -10.72 -5.14
C GLN A 29 12.07 -9.51 -4.91
N SER A 30 13.34 -9.75 -4.61
CA SER A 30 14.35 -8.68 -4.41
C SER A 30 14.72 -8.01 -5.73
N GLU A 31 14.79 -8.76 -6.82
CA GLU A 31 15.03 -8.22 -8.17
C GLU A 31 13.83 -7.41 -8.66
N ILE A 32 12.60 -7.89 -8.46
CA ILE A 32 11.37 -7.13 -8.75
C ILE A 32 11.35 -5.83 -7.94
N THR A 33 11.74 -5.88 -6.67
CA THR A 33 11.84 -4.68 -5.83
C THR A 33 12.84 -3.69 -6.41
N THR A 34 14.03 -4.17 -6.81
CA THR A 34 15.07 -3.33 -7.42
C THR A 34 14.57 -2.70 -8.72
N PHE A 35 13.91 -3.48 -9.57
CA PHE A 35 13.28 -3.02 -10.81
C PHE A 35 12.26 -1.90 -10.54
N LEU A 36 11.34 -2.09 -9.60
CA LEU A 36 10.32 -1.08 -9.25
C LEU A 36 10.93 0.20 -8.67
N LEU A 37 12.01 0.09 -7.90
CA LEU A 37 12.73 1.25 -7.36
C LEU A 37 13.42 2.06 -8.47
N VAL A 38 14.09 1.40 -9.42
CA VAL A 38 14.71 2.06 -10.57
C VAL A 38 13.64 2.69 -11.46
N LEU A 39 12.55 1.98 -11.75
CA LEU A 39 11.43 2.51 -12.52
C LEU A 39 10.82 3.76 -11.84
N SER A 40 10.61 3.69 -10.53
CA SER A 40 10.11 4.84 -9.75
C SER A 40 11.05 6.02 -9.83
N LYS A 41 12.37 5.80 -9.70
CA LYS A 41 13.40 6.84 -9.84
C LYS A 41 13.32 7.53 -11.20
N GLU A 42 13.25 6.76 -12.29
CA GLU A 42 13.12 7.29 -13.65
C GLU A 42 11.82 8.10 -13.84
N MET A 43 10.71 7.65 -13.26
CA MET A 43 9.45 8.41 -13.28
C MET A 43 9.55 9.71 -12.48
N THR A 44 10.24 9.70 -11.34
CA THR A 44 10.38 10.90 -10.49
C THR A 44 11.36 11.92 -11.04
N ASN A 45 12.42 11.50 -11.73
CA ASN A 45 13.42 12.39 -12.34
C ASN A 45 12.82 13.31 -13.42
N LYS A 46 11.69 12.91 -14.00
CA LYS A 46 10.97 13.67 -15.02
C LYS A 46 9.96 14.67 -14.42
N ASN A 47 9.73 14.64 -13.10
CA ASN A 47 8.75 15.49 -12.46
C ASN A 47 9.38 16.80 -11.97
N THR A 48 8.64 17.87 -12.14
CA THR A 48 8.89 19.17 -11.52
C THR A 48 7.99 19.37 -10.30
N PRO A 49 8.27 20.35 -9.42
CA PRO A 49 7.36 20.70 -8.33
C PRO A 49 5.93 21.03 -8.80
N SER A 50 5.79 21.66 -9.97
CA SER A 50 4.48 21.96 -10.57
C SER A 50 3.72 20.68 -10.94
N ASP A 51 4.41 19.67 -11.48
CA ASP A 51 3.79 18.38 -11.80
C ASP A 51 3.31 17.67 -10.53
N ILE A 52 4.07 17.76 -9.43
CA ILE A 52 3.66 17.20 -8.15
C ILE A 52 2.43 17.91 -7.60
N LEU A 53 2.34 19.25 -7.69
CA LEU A 53 1.18 20.00 -7.25
C LEU A 53 -0.08 19.62 -8.06
N SER A 54 0.04 19.53 -9.39
CA SER A 54 -1.07 19.10 -10.25
C SER A 54 -1.54 17.66 -9.95
N LYS A 55 -0.59 16.76 -9.66
CA LYS A 55 -0.91 15.40 -9.22
C LYS A 55 -1.57 15.38 -7.85
N TYR A 56 -1.13 16.23 -6.91
CA TYR A 56 -1.78 16.37 -5.61
C TYR A 56 -3.22 16.85 -5.76
N GLU A 57 -3.48 17.84 -6.63
CA GLU A 57 -4.81 18.39 -6.88
C GLU A 57 -5.81 17.32 -7.34
N SER A 58 -5.40 16.46 -8.28
CA SER A 58 -6.23 15.42 -8.87
C SER A 58 -6.30 14.10 -8.07
N ASN A 59 -5.42 13.89 -7.09
CA ASN A 59 -5.36 12.64 -6.35
C ASN A 59 -6.13 12.69 -5.03
N ARG A 60 -7.22 11.93 -4.95
CA ARG A 60 -8.06 11.82 -3.74
C ARG A 60 -7.37 11.13 -2.56
N PHE A 61 -6.40 10.24 -2.80
CA PHE A 61 -5.78 9.42 -1.75
C PHE A 61 -4.82 10.21 -0.86
N VAL A 62 -4.40 11.40 -1.28
CA VAL A 62 -3.44 12.25 -0.56
C VAL A 62 -4.10 13.49 0.04
N LYS A 63 -5.43 13.58 -0.02
CA LYS A 63 -6.16 14.71 0.55
C LYS A 63 -6.26 14.56 2.07
N PRO A 64 -6.07 15.65 2.84
CA PRO A 64 -6.26 15.61 4.28
C PRO A 64 -7.74 15.34 4.60
N SER A 65 -7.99 14.73 5.75
CA SER A 65 -9.32 14.65 6.32
C SER A 65 -9.78 16.02 6.82
N GLU A 66 -11.09 16.28 6.77
CA GLU A 66 -11.71 17.47 7.37
C GLU A 66 -11.87 17.35 8.90
N LEU A 67 -11.60 16.17 9.46
CA LEU A 67 -11.72 15.92 10.89
C LEU A 67 -10.67 16.70 11.69
N ASN A 68 -11.08 17.21 12.86
CA ASN A 68 -10.15 17.87 13.78
C ASN A 68 -9.16 16.84 14.38
N PRO A 69 -7.85 16.96 14.12
CA PRO A 69 -6.87 15.94 14.52
C PRO A 69 -6.77 15.78 16.03
N ILE A 70 -6.96 16.86 16.81
CA ILE A 70 -6.94 16.80 18.28
C ILE A 70 -8.12 15.99 18.80
N LYS A 71 -9.31 16.18 18.23
CA LYS A 71 -10.51 15.41 18.63
C LYS A 71 -10.36 13.93 18.30
N VAL A 72 -9.86 13.59 17.11
CA VAL A 72 -9.61 12.19 16.71
C VAL A 72 -8.63 11.53 17.68
N LYS A 73 -7.50 12.18 17.98
CA LYS A 73 -6.50 11.64 18.89
C LYS A 73 -7.02 11.41 20.31
N LYS A 74 -7.88 12.30 20.82
CA LYS A 74 -8.52 12.11 22.13
C LYS A 74 -9.40 10.85 22.16
N VAL A 75 -10.17 10.60 21.10
CA VAL A 75 -11.01 9.40 21.00
C VAL A 75 -10.16 8.14 20.93
N GLU A 76 -9.10 8.15 20.12
CA GLU A 76 -8.16 7.01 20.02
C GLU A 76 -7.54 6.68 21.39
N ILE A 77 -7.08 7.69 22.14
CA ILE A 77 -6.53 7.51 23.49
C ILE A 77 -7.57 6.91 24.44
N MET A 78 -8.78 7.47 24.46
CA MET A 78 -9.86 6.95 25.31
C MET A 78 -10.18 5.48 25.00
N MET A 79 -10.19 5.08 23.73
CA MET A 79 -10.41 3.68 23.33
C MET A 79 -9.29 2.77 23.82
N LEU A 80 -8.03 3.20 23.71
CA LEU A 80 -6.88 2.44 24.18
C LEU A 80 -6.91 2.27 25.71
N GLU A 81 -7.16 3.36 26.45
CA GLU A 81 -7.27 3.31 27.92
C GLU A 81 -8.38 2.36 28.39
N MET A 82 -9.52 2.34 27.70
CA MET A 82 -10.62 1.39 28.00
C MET A 82 -10.22 -0.06 27.70
N ALA A 83 -9.48 -0.30 26.62
CA ALA A 83 -8.99 -1.63 26.27
C ALA A 83 -7.97 -2.13 27.31
N GLU A 84 -7.03 -1.29 27.73
CA GLU A 84 -6.06 -1.61 28.79
C GLU A 84 -6.73 -1.91 30.12
N ALA A 85 -7.72 -1.10 30.51
CA ALA A 85 -8.52 -1.34 31.71
C ALA A 85 -9.29 -2.67 31.65
N SER A 86 -9.54 -3.19 30.45
CA SER A 86 -10.19 -4.49 30.20
C SER A 86 -9.19 -5.65 30.07
N GLY A 87 -7.90 -5.42 30.30
CA GLY A 87 -6.84 -6.43 30.28
C GLY A 87 -6.21 -6.69 28.91
N PHE A 88 -6.48 -5.87 27.90
CA PHE A 88 -5.79 -5.95 26.60
C PHE A 88 -4.46 -5.19 26.63
N ILE A 89 -3.51 -5.61 25.80
CA ILE A 89 -2.24 -4.92 25.60
C ILE A 89 -2.36 -3.98 24.41
N SER A 90 -2.10 -2.69 24.60
CA SER A 90 -2.01 -1.72 23.50
C SER A 90 -0.75 -1.95 22.69
N VAL A 91 -0.89 -2.15 21.38
CA VAL A 91 0.23 -2.27 20.44
C VAL A 91 0.08 -1.24 19.33
N LEU A 92 1.09 -0.41 19.13
CA LEU A 92 1.16 0.48 17.98
C LEU A 92 1.68 -0.30 16.76
N LEU A 93 0.79 -0.54 15.81
CA LEU A 93 1.14 -1.25 14.57
C LEU A 93 1.96 -0.34 13.64
N SER A 94 2.87 -0.96 12.87
CA SER A 94 3.46 -0.32 11.68
C SER A 94 2.33 0.13 10.74
N PRO A 95 2.44 1.25 10.01
CA PRO A 95 1.47 1.63 8.98
C PRO A 95 1.57 0.78 7.71
N ALA A 96 2.63 0.00 7.57
CA ALA A 96 2.89 -0.89 6.44
C ALA A 96 2.79 -2.36 6.84
N SER A 97 2.26 -3.18 5.94
CA SER A 97 2.21 -4.64 5.99
C SER A 97 2.92 -5.26 4.80
N LEU A 98 3.09 -6.58 4.80
CA LEU A 98 3.61 -7.30 3.64
C LEU A 98 2.61 -7.23 2.48
N LEU A 99 3.11 -7.14 1.25
CA LEU A 99 2.28 -7.19 0.05
C LEU A 99 1.49 -8.49 0.02
N GLY A 100 0.18 -8.39 -0.12
CA GLY A 100 -0.71 -9.54 -0.13
C GLY A 100 -1.30 -9.90 1.24
N SER A 101 -0.93 -9.23 2.34
CA SER A 101 -1.55 -9.47 3.64
C SER A 101 -3.06 -9.29 3.59
N CYS A 102 -3.56 -8.20 2.99
CA CYS A 102 -5.00 -7.93 2.89
C CYS A 102 -5.72 -8.90 1.94
N SER A 103 -5.04 -9.40 0.90
CA SER A 103 -5.65 -10.33 -0.08
C SER A 103 -5.65 -11.78 0.39
N VAL A 104 -4.58 -12.22 1.05
CA VAL A 104 -4.45 -13.59 1.56
C VAL A 104 -5.21 -13.78 2.88
N ILE A 105 -5.17 -12.80 3.79
CA ILE A 105 -5.80 -12.92 5.12
C ILE A 105 -7.26 -12.46 5.10
N ALA A 106 -7.54 -11.27 4.55
CA ALA A 106 -8.88 -10.66 4.56
C ALA A 106 -9.69 -10.84 3.26
N LYS A 107 -9.17 -11.57 2.27
CA LYS A 107 -9.84 -11.81 0.97
C LYS A 107 -10.21 -10.53 0.19
N VAL A 108 -9.48 -9.44 0.41
CA VAL A 108 -9.64 -8.20 -0.34
C VAL A 108 -8.85 -8.29 -1.64
N ASP A 109 -9.45 -7.99 -2.80
CA ASP A 109 -8.69 -7.93 -4.06
C ASP A 109 -7.51 -6.96 -3.93
N GLN A 110 -6.31 -7.36 -4.38
CA GLN A 110 -5.10 -6.55 -4.24
C GLN A 110 -5.23 -5.16 -4.88
N ASN A 111 -6.04 -5.01 -5.93
CA ASN A 111 -6.29 -3.73 -6.58
C ASN A 111 -7.10 -2.74 -5.73
N ASN A 112 -7.71 -3.21 -4.64
CA ASN A 112 -8.42 -2.39 -3.67
C ASN A 112 -7.53 -1.95 -2.49
N VAL A 113 -6.23 -2.33 -2.51
CA VAL A 113 -5.26 -2.02 -1.47
C VAL A 113 -4.14 -1.17 -2.08
N ILE A 114 -3.62 -0.20 -1.32
CA ILE A 114 -2.51 0.63 -1.79
C ILE A 114 -1.21 -0.17 -1.65
N SER A 115 -0.76 -0.82 -2.73
CA SER A 115 0.54 -1.47 -2.79
C SER A 115 1.68 -0.45 -2.78
N ALA A 116 2.75 -0.77 -2.05
CA ALA A 116 3.97 0.01 -1.97
C ALA A 116 5.16 -0.79 -2.51
N THR A 117 6.24 -0.09 -2.88
CA THR A 117 7.50 -0.77 -3.27
C THR A 117 8.11 -1.52 -2.09
N ARG A 118 9.09 -2.40 -2.35
CA ARG A 118 9.76 -3.26 -1.36
C ARG A 118 8.92 -4.39 -0.79
N GLY A 119 7.92 -4.86 -1.55
CA GLY A 119 7.06 -5.98 -1.14
C GLY A 119 6.15 -5.62 0.03
N LEU A 120 5.71 -4.36 0.09
CA LEU A 120 4.87 -3.83 1.15
C LEU A 120 3.53 -3.34 0.61
N GLU A 121 2.58 -3.09 1.49
CA GLU A 121 1.35 -2.38 1.22
C GLU A 121 0.96 -1.52 2.43
N LEU A 122 0.12 -0.51 2.21
CA LEU A 122 -0.48 0.27 3.30
C LEU A 122 -1.58 -0.56 3.95
N ILE A 123 -1.59 -0.61 5.28
CA ILE A 123 -2.62 -1.33 6.02
C ILE A 123 -3.97 -0.63 5.81
N ALA A 124 -4.90 -1.35 5.15
CA ALA A 124 -6.29 -0.93 5.02
C ALA A 124 -7.17 -1.41 6.19
N ASP A 125 -6.80 -2.54 6.80
CA ASP A 125 -7.46 -3.14 7.98
C ASP A 125 -6.39 -3.65 8.95
N SER A 126 -6.32 -3.04 10.13
CA SER A 126 -5.35 -3.37 11.17
C SER A 126 -5.49 -4.79 11.72
N THR A 127 -6.65 -5.41 11.56
CA THR A 127 -6.91 -6.80 11.98
C THR A 127 -5.97 -7.78 11.27
N ASN A 128 -5.58 -7.47 10.03
CA ASN A 128 -4.69 -8.31 9.23
C ASN A 128 -3.27 -8.39 9.79
N MET A 129 -2.88 -7.46 10.66
CA MET A 129 -1.56 -7.47 11.28
C MET A 129 -1.49 -8.22 12.60
N LEU A 130 -2.64 -8.43 13.25
CA LEU A 130 -2.70 -9.11 14.55
C LEU A 130 -2.09 -10.52 14.55
N PRO A 131 -2.29 -11.36 13.51
CA PRO A 131 -1.64 -12.68 13.47
C PRO A 131 -0.11 -12.62 13.51
N TYR A 132 0.49 -11.57 12.96
CA TYR A 132 1.95 -11.41 12.95
C TYR A 132 2.49 -10.86 14.27
N THR A 133 1.74 -9.98 14.94
CA THR A 133 2.17 -9.41 16.22
C THR A 133 2.07 -10.42 17.37
N LEU A 134 1.14 -11.36 17.30
CA LEU A 134 0.99 -12.44 18.28
C LEU A 134 2.11 -13.50 18.22
N GLN A 135 2.94 -13.50 17.17
CA GLN A 135 4.08 -14.42 17.04
C GLN A 135 5.39 -13.83 17.59
N MET A 136 5.37 -12.58 18.10
CA MET A 136 6.55 -11.92 18.65
C MET A 136 6.67 -12.08 20.18
N GLU A 137 5.82 -12.90 20.80
CA GLU A 137 5.91 -13.38 22.18
C GLU A 137 6.28 -14.88 22.21
#